data_AF-A0A8T3VL64-F1
#
_entry.id   AF-A0A8T3VL64-F1
#
_cell.length_a   1.000
_cell.length_b   1.000
_cell.length_c   1.000
_cell.angle_alpha   90.00
_cell.angle_beta   90.00
_cell.angle_gamma   90.00
#
_symmetry.space_group_name_H-M   'P 1'
#
loop_
_entity.id
_entity.type
_entity.pdbx_description
1 polymer ?
#
loop_
_entity_poly.entity_id
_entity_poly.type
_entity_poly.pdbx_seq_one_letter_code
_entity_poly.pdbx_strand_id
1 'polypeptide(L)'
;MKCPICGCENPDDYKFCHDCGSPLNFTESIDDLTDELNNLDDFPSLDSKKLIIIGYIIAVLFGWGSFILSFFLGSYGFVGFIGLFFPGFMLNSKDSNIRKHAYIQLAIMLIGIICTVMFLFRLF
;
A
#
# COMPACT_ATOMS: atom_id res chain seq x y z
N MET A 1 -37.05 20.68 -20.85
CA MET A 1 -37.24 20.05 -19.53
C MET A 1 -37.01 21.01 -18.35
N LYS A 2 -37.73 20.86 -17.24
CA LYS A 2 -37.57 21.69 -16.03
C LYS A 2 -36.53 21.07 -15.09
N CYS A 3 -35.58 21.85 -14.62
CA CYS A 3 -34.58 21.38 -13.66
C CYS A 3 -35.25 20.98 -12.33
N PRO A 4 -34.98 19.78 -11.78
CA PRO A 4 -35.56 19.35 -10.50
C PRO A 4 -34.93 20.07 -9.29
N ILE A 5 -33.76 20.68 -9.44
CA ILE A 5 -33.03 21.35 -8.34
C ILE A 5 -33.44 22.82 -8.21
N CYS A 6 -33.32 23.61 -9.28
CA CYS A 6 -33.62 25.05 -9.23
C CYS A 6 -34.94 25.43 -9.90
N GLY A 7 -35.59 24.51 -10.61
CA GLY A 7 -36.86 24.79 -11.29
C GLY A 7 -36.73 25.56 -12.61
N CYS A 8 -35.53 25.86 -13.10
CA CYS A 8 -35.33 26.57 -14.35
C CYS A 8 -35.72 25.72 -15.57
N GLU A 9 -36.32 26.34 -16.60
CA GLU A 9 -36.64 25.68 -17.87
C GLU A 9 -35.40 25.58 -18.76
N ASN A 10 -35.02 24.35 -19.10
CA ASN A 10 -33.89 24.06 -19.97
C ASN A 10 -34.38 23.44 -21.30
N PRO A 11 -33.68 23.65 -22.42
CA PRO A 11 -33.91 22.88 -23.64
C PRO A 11 -33.69 21.38 -23.40
N ASP A 12 -34.33 20.52 -24.22
CA ASP A 12 -34.26 19.06 -24.03
C ASP A 12 -32.89 18.46 -24.39
N ASP A 13 -32.08 19.16 -25.19
CA ASP A 13 -30.72 18.74 -25.56
C ASP A 13 -29.67 19.02 -24.47
N TYR A 14 -30.05 19.72 -23.39
CA TYR A 14 -29.11 20.11 -22.35
C TYR A 14 -28.88 18.96 -21.37
N LYS A 15 -27.61 18.59 -21.17
CA LYS A 15 -27.22 17.58 -20.17
C LYS A 15 -27.17 18.14 -18.74
N PHE A 16 -26.89 19.44 -18.61
CA PHE A 16 -26.77 20.16 -17.35
C PHE A 16 -27.64 21.41 -17.38
N CYS A 17 -28.14 21.81 -16.21
CA CYS A 17 -28.92 23.02 -16.07
C CYS A 17 -28.05 24.26 -16.32
N HIS A 18 -28.50 25.17 -17.18
CA HIS A 18 -27.76 26.38 -17.52
C HIS A 18 -27.70 27.43 -16.39
N ASP A 19 -28.51 27.27 -15.35
CA ASP A 19 -28.61 28.21 -14.23
C ASP A 19 -27.85 27.70 -12.99
N CYS A 20 -28.14 26.48 -12.53
CA CYS A 20 -27.52 25.91 -11.32
C CYS A 20 -26.39 24.89 -11.60
N GLY A 21 -26.20 24.46 -12.85
CA GLY A 21 -25.18 23.49 -13.23
C GLY A 21 -25.49 22.02 -12.89
N SER A 22 -26.64 21.70 -12.31
CA SER A 22 -26.98 20.31 -11.96
C SER A 22 -27.24 19.46 -13.21
N PRO A 23 -26.87 18.16 -13.22
CA PRO A 23 -27.26 17.26 -14.30
C PRO A 23 -28.78 17.18 -14.39
N LEU A 24 -29.32 17.21 -15.61
CA LEU A 24 -30.75 17.17 -15.85
C LEU A 24 -31.28 15.72 -15.91
N ASN A 25 -30.42 14.78 -16.29
CA ASN A 25 -30.66 13.34 -16.24
C ASN A 25 -29.79 12.70 -15.15
N PHE A 26 -30.33 12.63 -13.93
CA PHE A 26 -29.62 12.04 -12.79
C PHE A 26 -29.45 10.51 -12.94
N THR A 27 -30.39 9.84 -13.60
CA THR A 27 -30.40 8.37 -13.77
C THR A 27 -29.21 7.88 -14.60
N GLU A 28 -28.93 8.50 -15.76
CA GLU A 28 -27.77 8.11 -16.59
C GLU A 28 -26.44 8.25 -15.84
N SER A 29 -26.30 9.34 -15.07
CA SER A 29 -25.07 9.55 -14.30
C SER A 29 -24.88 8.54 -13.17
N ILE A 30 -25.97 8.05 -12.57
CA ILE A 30 -25.87 7.02 -11.53
C ILE A 30 -25.51 5.68 -12.13
N ASP A 31 -26.10 5.29 -13.26
CA ASP A 31 -25.80 4.02 -13.92
C ASP A 31 -24.31 3.95 -14.31
N ASP A 32 -23.78 5.03 -14.91
CA ASP A 32 -22.36 5.17 -15.25
C ASP A 32 -21.44 5.12 -14.01
N LEU A 33 -21.82 5.82 -12.93
CA LEU A 33 -21.08 5.82 -11.66
C LEU A 33 -21.12 4.45 -10.97
N THR A 34 -22.23 3.72 -11.06
CA THR A 34 -22.37 2.39 -10.46
C THR A 34 -21.57 1.35 -11.22
N ASP A 35 -21.50 1.44 -12.55
CA ASP A 35 -20.67 0.55 -13.35
C ASP A 35 -19.17 0.78 -13.09
N GLU A 36 -18.75 2.04 -12.89
CA GLU A 36 -17.38 2.35 -12.51
C GLU A 36 -17.06 1.87 -11.07
N LEU A 37 -17.99 2.04 -10.12
CA LEU A 37 -17.82 1.52 -8.75
C LEU A 37 -17.74 -0.01 -8.69
N ASN A 38 -18.60 -0.71 -9.43
CA ASN A 38 -18.64 -2.18 -9.45
C ASN A 38 -17.39 -2.79 -10.10
N ASN A 39 -16.66 -2.04 -10.93
CA ASN A 39 -15.41 -2.47 -11.56
C ASN A 39 -14.14 -2.09 -10.77
N LEU A 40 -14.25 -1.35 -9.67
CA LEU A 40 -13.12 -1.03 -8.78
C LEU A 40 -12.82 -2.15 -7.76
N ASP A 41 -13.71 -3.13 -7.62
CA ASP A 41 -13.56 -4.26 -6.71
C ASP A 41 -12.52 -5.30 -7.18
N ASP A 42 -12.06 -5.21 -8.43
CA ASP A 42 -10.99 -6.05 -8.98
C ASP A 42 -9.58 -5.52 -8.67
N PHE A 43 -9.44 -4.58 -7.71
CA PHE A 43 -8.14 -4.38 -7.10
C PHE A 43 -7.83 -5.64 -6.27
N PRO A 44 -6.78 -6.41 -6.59
CA PRO A 44 -6.51 -7.65 -5.88
C PRO A 44 -6.30 -7.29 -4.41
N SER A 45 -7.30 -7.61 -3.59
CA SER A 45 -7.18 -7.60 -2.15
C SER A 45 -6.07 -8.60 -1.84
N LEU A 46 -4.86 -8.08 -1.72
CA LEU A 46 -3.68 -8.89 -1.49
C LEU A 46 -3.93 -9.54 -0.12
N ASP A 47 -4.40 -10.79 -0.15
CA ASP A 47 -4.85 -11.52 1.03
C ASP A 47 -3.86 -11.26 2.15
N SER A 48 -4.34 -10.76 3.30
CA SER A 48 -3.50 -10.31 4.41
C SER A 48 -2.42 -11.35 4.74
N LYS A 49 -2.72 -12.64 4.55
CA LYS A 49 -1.77 -13.75 4.70
C LYS A 49 -0.65 -13.74 3.65
N LYS A 50 -0.96 -13.54 2.37
CA LYS A 50 0.02 -13.43 1.28
C LYS A 50 0.94 -12.22 1.49
N LEU A 51 0.38 -11.08 1.90
CA LEU A 51 1.17 -9.89 2.25
C LEU A 51 2.19 -10.19 3.34
N ILE A 52 1.77 -10.85 4.43
CA ILE A 52 2.65 -11.23 5.54
C ILE A 52 3.78 -12.14 5.04
N ILE A 53 3.46 -13.17 4.25
CA ILE A 53 4.44 -14.14 3.72
C ILE A 53 5.47 -13.44 2.83
N ILE A 54 5.01 -12.59 1.89
CA ILE A 54 5.89 -11.81 1.01
C ILE A 54 6.84 -10.93 1.84
N GLY A 55 6.33 -10.30 2.90
CA GLY A 55 7.14 -9.50 3.82
C GLY A 55 8.25 -10.29 4.50
N TYR A 56 7.95 -11.49 4.99
CA TYR A 56 8.97 -12.34 5.61
C TYR A 56 10.03 -12.79 4.60
N ILE A 57 9.62 -13.16 3.37
CA ILE A 57 10.56 -13.57 2.32
C ILE A 57 11.53 -12.42 1.99
N ILE A 58 11.01 -11.21 1.79
CA ILE A 58 11.82 -10.02 1.51
C ILE A 58 12.75 -9.70 2.70
N ALA A 59 12.25 -9.71 3.93
CA ALA A 59 13.04 -9.43 5.12
C ALA A 59 14.21 -10.43 5.29
N VAL A 60 13.97 -11.72 5.01
CA VAL A 60 15.01 -12.75 5.11
C VAL A 60 16.04 -12.61 3.98
N LEU A 61 15.61 -12.46 2.74
CA LEU A 61 16.51 -12.33 1.58
C LEU A 61 17.39 -11.08 1.65
N PHE A 62 16.80 -9.92 1.96
CA PHE A 62 17.54 -8.64 2.00
C PHE A 62 18.19 -8.34 3.36
N GLY A 63 17.75 -8.98 4.43
CA GLY A 63 18.43 -8.90 5.73
C GLY A 63 19.67 -9.79 5.78
N TRP A 64 19.45 -11.11 5.69
CA TRP A 64 20.51 -12.10 5.84
C TRP A 64 21.31 -12.33 4.56
N GLY A 65 20.67 -12.22 3.40
CA GLY A 65 21.37 -12.35 2.11
C GLY A 65 22.39 -11.23 1.89
N SER A 66 22.10 -10.02 2.37
CA SER A 66 23.08 -8.92 2.33
C SER A 66 24.27 -9.14 3.27
N PHE A 67 24.06 -9.77 4.43
CA PHE A 67 25.16 -10.14 5.33
C PHE A 67 26.09 -11.18 4.68
N ILE A 68 25.50 -12.21 4.06
CA ILE A 68 26.25 -13.24 3.33
C ILE A 68 26.99 -12.62 2.13
N LEU A 69 26.30 -11.81 1.33
CA LEU A 69 26.90 -11.16 0.17
C LEU A 69 28.04 -10.21 0.56
N SER A 70 27.87 -9.46 1.66
CA SER A 70 28.91 -8.57 2.20
C SER A 70 30.14 -9.35 2.68
N PHE A 71 29.95 -10.54 3.27
CA PHE A 71 31.04 -11.43 3.67
C PHE A 71 31.88 -11.90 2.47
N PHE A 72 31.25 -12.20 1.34
CA PHE A 72 31.95 -12.67 0.13
C PHE A 72 32.55 -11.53 -0.71
N LEU A 73 31.90 -10.37 -0.79
CA LEU A 73 32.34 -9.25 -1.65
C LEU A 73 33.28 -8.26 -0.95
N GLY A 74 33.55 -8.41 0.35
CA GLY A 74 34.49 -7.57 1.10
C GLY A 74 34.09 -6.09 1.20
N SER A 75 32.89 -5.74 0.75
CA SER A 75 32.32 -4.39 0.82
C SER A 75 31.19 -4.39 1.82
N TYR A 76 31.38 -3.68 2.93
CA TYR A 76 30.38 -3.47 3.98
C TYR A 76 29.32 -2.42 3.59
N GLY A 77 29.34 -1.96 2.33
CA GLY A 77 28.55 -0.85 1.84
C GLY A 77 27.19 -1.28 1.31
N PHE A 78 26.15 -0.90 2.06
CA PHE A 78 24.85 -0.51 1.51
C PHE A 78 23.99 -1.62 0.87
N VAL A 79 23.53 -2.61 1.63
CA VAL A 79 22.31 -3.38 1.24
C VAL A 79 21.47 -3.81 2.46
N GLY A 80 21.44 -3.02 3.54
CA GLY A 80 20.62 -3.33 4.73
C GLY A 80 19.26 -2.62 4.80
N PHE A 81 19.12 -1.48 4.11
CA PHE A 81 17.98 -0.58 4.33
C PHE A 81 16.69 -1.04 3.65
N ILE A 82 16.78 -1.77 2.53
CA ILE A 82 15.59 -2.21 1.77
C ILE A 82 14.69 -3.14 2.61
N GLY A 83 15.29 -3.96 3.48
CA GLY A 83 14.53 -4.83 4.38
C GLY A 83 13.70 -4.09 5.44
N LEU A 84 14.09 -2.85 5.80
CA LEU A 84 13.47 -2.09 6.89
C LEU A 84 12.25 -1.28 6.44
N PHE A 85 12.11 -1.07 5.13
CA PHE A 85 11.02 -0.29 4.53
C PHE A 85 9.67 -1.05 4.60
N PHE A 86 9.71 -2.38 4.49
CA PHE A 86 8.49 -3.19 4.42
C PHE A 86 7.76 -3.35 5.77
N PRO A 87 8.44 -3.60 6.91
CA PRO A 87 7.79 -3.60 8.22
C PRO A 87 7.19 -2.22 8.58
N GLY A 88 7.82 -1.13 8.13
CA GLY A 88 7.33 0.24 8.32
C GLY A 88 5.98 0.48 7.63
N PHE A 89 5.82 -0.01 6.39
CA PHE A 89 4.55 0.04 5.67
C PHE A 89 3.44 -0.74 6.39
N MET A 90 3.74 -1.95 6.88
CA MET A 90 2.76 -2.77 7.60
C MET A 90 2.35 -2.22 8.97
N LEU A 91 3.17 -1.36 9.59
CA LEU A 91 2.85 -0.75 10.89
C LEU A 91 1.60 0.15 10.82
N ASN A 92 1.36 0.78 9.67
CA ASN A 92 0.21 1.66 9.43
C ASN A 92 -1.06 0.90 8.99
N SER A 93 -1.02 -0.43 8.94
CA SER A 93 -2.19 -1.21 8.56
C SER A 93 -3.29 -1.14 9.63
N LYS A 94 -4.55 -1.07 9.18
CA LYS A 94 -5.74 -1.04 10.05
C LYS A 94 -5.97 -2.38 10.77
N ASP A 95 -5.43 -3.47 10.24
CA ASP A 95 -5.55 -4.81 10.80
C ASP A 95 -4.53 -5.05 11.93
N SER A 96 -5.04 -5.41 13.11
CA SER A 96 -4.21 -5.70 14.28
C SER A 96 -3.30 -6.93 14.10
N ASN A 97 -3.68 -7.91 13.28
CA ASN A 97 -2.85 -9.09 13.04
C ASN A 97 -1.63 -8.72 12.20
N ILE A 98 -1.81 -7.92 11.15
CA ILE A 98 -0.72 -7.43 10.29
C ILE A 98 0.26 -6.60 11.12
N ARG A 99 -0.24 -5.73 12.01
CA ARG A 99 0.61 -4.96 12.93
C ARG A 99 1.46 -5.83 13.85
N LYS A 100 0.92 -6.93 14.41
CA LYS A 100 1.71 -7.88 15.23
C LYS A 100 2.88 -8.46 14.44
N HIS A 101 2.64 -8.86 13.19
CA HIS A 101 3.70 -9.38 12.32
C HIS A 101 4.74 -8.31 11.96
N ALA A 102 4.31 -7.06 11.76
CA ALA A 102 5.22 -5.94 11.52
C ALA A 102 6.18 -5.71 12.70
N TYR A 103 5.69 -5.76 13.95
CA TYR A 103 6.54 -5.66 15.15
C TYR A 103 7.52 -6.84 15.27
N ILE A 104 7.08 -8.06 14.96
CA ILE A 104 7.96 -9.25 14.97
C ILE A 104 9.08 -9.10 13.95
N GLN A 105 8.76 -8.64 12.73
CA GLN A 105 9.76 -8.41 11.69
C GLN A 105 10.78 -7.33 12.12
N LEU A 106 10.33 -6.21 12.70
CA LEU A 106 11.24 -5.19 13.23
C LEU A 106 12.17 -5.73 14.33
N ALA A 107 11.65 -6.56 15.25
CA ALA A 107 12.47 -7.16 16.30
C ALA A 107 13.56 -8.07 15.71
N ILE A 108 13.24 -8.89 14.70
CA ILE A 108 14.20 -9.75 14.00
C ILE A 108 15.31 -8.90 13.35
N MET A 109 14.95 -7.78 12.71
CA MET A 109 15.94 -6.90 12.09
C MET A 109 16.86 -6.25 13.14
N LEU A 110 16.31 -5.79 14.26
CA LEU A 110 17.08 -5.17 15.34
C LEU A 110 18.07 -6.15 15.96
N ILE A 111 17.64 -7.40 16.20
CA ILE A 111 18.52 -8.48 16.67
C ILE A 111 19.62 -8.76 15.65
N GLY A 112 19.29 -8.84 14.36
CA GLY A 112 20.26 -9.04 13.29
C GLY A 112 21.35 -7.97 13.28
N ILE A 113 20.95 -6.69 13.37
CA ILE A 113 21.88 -5.55 13.42
C ILE A 113 22.79 -5.64 14.64
N ILE A 114 22.23 -5.92 15.83
CA ILE A 114 23.01 -6.06 17.07
C ILE A 114 24.03 -7.19 16.92
N CYS A 115 23.62 -8.36 16.43
CA CYS A 115 24.51 -9.50 16.20
C CYS A 115 25.63 -9.15 15.22
N THR A 116 25.32 -8.49 14.10
CA THR A 116 26.32 -8.05 13.12
C THR A 116 27.31 -7.06 13.74
N VAL A 117 26.83 -6.08 14.50
CA VAL A 117 27.67 -5.09 15.19
C VAL A 117 28.56 -5.79 16.23
N MET A 118 28.01 -6.69 17.05
CA MET A 118 28.78 -7.47 18.03
C MET A 118 29.85 -8.35 17.37
N PHE A 119 29.54 -8.97 16.24
CA PHE A 119 30.49 -9.79 15.49
C PHE A 119 31.62 -8.94 14.92
N LEU A 120 31.31 -7.77 14.35
CA LEU A 120 32.32 -6.82 13.86
C LEU A 120 33.25 -6.34 14.98
N PHE A 121 32.71 -6.01 16.16
CA PHE A 121 33.51 -5.61 17.32
C PHE A 121 34.38 -6.73 17.90
N ARG A 122 34.05 -7.99 17.64
CA ARG A 122 34.87 -9.14 18.06
C ARG A 122 35.97 -9.46 17.04
N LEU A 123 35.83 -9.00 15.81
CA LEU A 123 36.76 -9.26 14.72
C LEU A 123 37.88 -8.20 14.63
N PHE A 124 37.65 -7.02 15.22
CA PHE A 124 38.63 -5.95 15.44
C PHE A 124 39.28 -6.08 16.84
#